data_AF-A0A7J9RA40-F1
#
_entry.id   AF-A0A7J9RA40-F1
#
_cell.length_a   1.000
_cell.length_b   1.000
_cell.length_c   1.000
_cell.angle_alpha   90.00
_cell.angle_beta   90.00
_cell.angle_gamma   90.00
#
_symmetry.space_group_name_H-M   'P 1'
#
loop_
_entity.id
_entity.type
_entity.pdbx_description
1 polymer ?
#
loop_
_entity_poly.entity_id
_entity_poly.type
_entity_poly.pdbx_seq_one_letter_code
_entity_poly.pdbx_strand_id
1 'polypeptide(L)'
;MKKVFVNGYGSIGSRITAFLKDDPEISVIGVGKYSPDEKVSLAISRGLKVYVPERKLDAFKEYEISGTIESALDDCDLVIDAAPGGQGYTNKKNL
;
A
#
# COMPACT_ATOMS: atom_id res chain seq x y z
N MET A 1 13.20 -2.87 -13.98
CA MET A 1 12.23 -2.09 -13.19
C MET A 1 11.94 -2.85 -11.91
N LYS A 2 12.19 -2.25 -10.75
CA LYS A 2 11.97 -2.83 -9.42
C LYS A 2 10.53 -2.62 -8.99
N LYS A 3 9.86 -3.68 -8.58
CA LYS A 3 8.48 -3.66 -8.07
C LYS A 3 8.49 -3.22 -6.61
N VAL A 4 7.97 -2.03 -6.33
CA VAL A 4 7.92 -1.46 -4.99
C VAL A 4 6.49 -1.46 -4.48
N PHE A 5 6.30 -2.00 -3.28
CA PHE A 5 5.05 -1.88 -2.55
C PHE A 5 5.20 -0.85 -1.41
N VAL A 6 4.26 0.10 -1.30
CA VAL A 6 4.29 1.10 -0.22
C VAL A 6 3.26 0.73 0.84
N ASN A 7 3.71 0.15 1.95
CA ASN A 7 2.84 -0.29 3.04
C ASN A 7 2.46 0.90 3.93
N GLY A 8 1.29 1.47 3.69
CA GLY A 8 0.73 2.59 4.46
C GLY A 8 0.52 3.85 3.62
N TYR A 9 -0.68 4.05 3.07
CA TYR A 9 -1.06 5.26 2.31
C TYR A 9 -1.48 6.43 3.23
N GLY A 10 -0.57 6.81 4.13
CA GLY A 10 -0.69 7.98 5.00
C GLY A 10 -0.07 9.23 4.40
N SER A 11 0.28 10.19 5.25
CA SER A 11 0.93 11.45 4.83
C SER A 11 2.30 11.22 4.21
N ILE A 12 3.07 10.23 4.68
CA ILE A 12 4.39 9.89 4.13
C ILE A 12 4.25 8.97 2.92
N GLY A 13 3.50 7.87 3.02
CA GLY A 13 3.33 6.94 1.90
C GLY A 13 2.79 7.59 0.64
N SER A 14 1.81 8.49 0.74
CA SER A 14 1.30 9.21 -0.45
C SER A 14 2.33 10.12 -1.12
N ARG A 15 3.24 10.73 -0.36
CA ARG A 15 4.35 11.54 -0.91
C ARG A 15 5.40 10.65 -1.56
N ILE A 16 5.72 9.51 -0.95
CA ILE A 16 6.66 8.53 -1.53
C ILE A 16 6.10 8.01 -2.86
N THR A 17 4.82 7.63 -2.92
CA THR A 17 4.22 7.14 -4.17
C THR A 17 4.21 8.20 -5.26
N ALA A 18 4.05 9.48 -4.91
CA ALA A 18 4.08 10.57 -5.87
C ALA A 18 5.51 10.82 -6.36
N PHE A 19 6.50 10.79 -5.46
CA PHE A 19 7.91 10.94 -5.79
C PHE A 19 8.42 9.84 -6.72
N LEU A 20 7.99 8.59 -6.51
CA LEU A 20 8.42 7.43 -7.29
C LEU A 20 7.68 7.25 -8.63
N LYS A 21 6.63 8.04 -8.90
CA LYS A 21 5.71 7.78 -10.01
C LYS A 21 6.39 7.84 -11.39
N ASP A 22 7.33 8.76 -11.55
CA ASP A 22 7.96 9.07 -12.84
C ASP A 22 9.40 8.51 -12.93
N ASP A 23 9.79 7.66 -11.98
CA ASP A 23 11.10 7.02 -11.97
C ASP A 23 11.13 5.86 -12.99
N PRO A 24 12.07 5.87 -13.96
CA PRO A 24 12.11 4.87 -15.03
C PRO A 24 12.55 3.47 -14.56
N GLU A 25 13.14 3.36 -13.37
CA GLU A 25 13.64 2.11 -12.81
C GLU A 25 12.68 1.50 -11.76
N ILE A 26 11.67 2.24 -11.32
CA ILE A 26 10.77 1.84 -10.23
C ILE A 26 9.32 1.73 -10.73
N SER A 27 8.66 0.64 -10.35
CA SER A 27 7.21 0.46 -10.54
C SER A 27 6.55 0.32 -9.18
N VAL A 28 5.73 1.30 -8.80
CA VAL A 28 4.89 1.19 -7.60
C VAL A 28 3.71 0.27 -7.91
N ILE A 29 3.76 -0.97 -7.39
CA ILE A 29 2.73 -1.98 -7.71
C ILE A 29 1.44 -1.78 -6.91
N GLY A 30 1.48 -0.95 -5.86
CA GLY A 30 0.32 -0.52 -5.11
C GLY A 30 0.66 -0.05 -3.69
N VAL A 31 -0.40 0.18 -2.92
CA VAL A 31 -0.32 0.77 -1.59
C VAL A 31 -1.15 0.02 -0.56
N GLY A 32 -0.64 -0.06 0.67
CA GLY A 32 -1.34 -0.65 1.81
C GLY A 32 -2.29 0.35 2.50
N LYS A 33 -3.52 -0.06 2.81
CA LYS A 33 -4.49 0.68 3.63
C LYS A 33 -5.05 -0.17 4.77
N TYR A 34 -5.10 0.43 5.96
CA TYR A 34 -5.55 -0.24 7.19
C TYR A 34 -6.88 0.31 7.72
N SER A 35 -7.35 1.44 7.19
CA SER A 35 -8.62 2.08 7.56
C SER A 35 -9.47 2.38 6.31
N PRO A 36 -10.78 2.06 6.33
CA PRO A 36 -11.73 2.42 5.28
C PRO A 36 -12.11 3.90 5.45
N ASP A 37 -11.35 4.77 4.79
CA ASP A 37 -11.54 6.22 4.83
C ASP A 37 -11.40 6.81 3.42
N GLU A 38 -11.67 8.10 3.26
CA GLU A 38 -11.64 8.82 1.97
C GLU A 38 -10.33 8.67 1.20
N LYS A 39 -9.20 8.40 1.88
CA LYS A 39 -7.91 8.20 1.21
C LYS A 39 -7.83 6.90 0.43
N VAL A 40 -8.73 5.95 0.67
CA VAL A 40 -8.87 4.74 -0.17
C VAL A 40 -9.32 5.16 -1.57
N SER A 41 -10.45 5.86 -1.66
CA SER A 41 -10.98 6.38 -2.93
C SER A 41 -9.99 7.33 -3.61
N LEU A 42 -9.26 8.14 -2.84
CA LEU A 42 -8.21 9.00 -3.38
C LEU A 42 -7.04 8.22 -4.00
N ALA A 43 -6.62 7.11 -3.39
CA ALA A 43 -5.57 6.28 -3.96
C ALA A 43 -6.03 5.64 -5.28
N ILE A 44 -7.26 5.09 -5.29
CA ILE A 44 -7.88 4.49 -6.48
C ILE A 44 -8.02 5.52 -7.60
N SER A 45 -8.52 6.72 -7.31
CA SER A 45 -8.68 7.78 -8.33
C SER A 45 -7.35 8.29 -8.91
N ARG A 46 -6.23 8.07 -8.20
CA ARG A 46 -4.87 8.31 -8.70
C ARG A 46 -4.29 7.16 -9.51
N GLY A 47 -5.08 6.11 -9.76
CA GLY A 47 -4.69 4.92 -10.50
C GLY A 47 -3.82 3.95 -9.69
N LEU A 48 -3.80 4.07 -8.35
CA LEU A 48 -3.04 3.17 -7.49
C LEU A 48 -3.88 1.95 -7.14
N LYS A 49 -3.28 0.76 -7.22
CA LYS A 49 -3.84 -0.46 -6.64
C LYS A 49 -3.83 -0.36 -5.12
N VAL A 50 -4.95 -0.64 -4.48
CA VAL A 50 -5.10 -0.58 -3.03
C VAL A 50 -5.20 -1.98 -2.45
N TYR A 51 -4.32 -2.28 -1.51
CA TYR A 51 -4.28 -3.56 -0.80
C TYR A 51 -4.58 -3.36 0.68
N VAL A 52 -5.30 -4.29 1.28
CA VAL A 52 -5.76 -4.20 2.67
C VAL A 52 -5.42 -5.49 3.43
N PRO A 53 -5.27 -5.48 4.76
CA PRO A 53 -5.04 -6.72 5.51
C PRO A 53 -6.18 -7.71 5.25
N GLU A 54 -5.88 -8.99 5.06
CA GLU A 54 -6.88 -10.04 4.80
C GLU A 54 -8.02 -10.02 5.83
N ARG A 55 -7.66 -9.91 7.12
CA ARG A 55 -8.62 -9.81 8.24
C ARG A 55 -9.56 -8.60 8.21
N LYS A 56 -9.35 -7.65 7.29
CA LYS A 56 -10.14 -6.42 7.16
C LYS A 56 -10.93 -6.33 5.86
N LEU A 57 -10.92 -7.35 5.00
CA LEU A 57 -11.61 -7.33 3.70
C LEU A 57 -13.06 -6.84 3.80
N ASP A 58 -13.84 -7.37 4.76
CA ASP A 58 -15.24 -6.99 4.97
C ASP A 58 -15.43 -5.50 5.27
N ALA A 59 -14.48 -4.86 5.96
CA ALA A 59 -14.54 -3.44 6.27
C ALA A 59 -14.31 -2.55 5.04
N PHE A 60 -13.77 -3.11 3.96
CA PHE A 60 -13.45 -2.41 2.72
C PHE A 60 -14.35 -2.81 1.54
N LYS A 61 -15.40 -3.60 1.76
CA LYS A 61 -16.30 -4.12 0.70
C LYS A 61 -16.90 -3.05 -0.23
N GLU A 62 -17.02 -1.81 0.24
CA GLU A 62 -17.56 -0.68 -0.53
C GLU A 62 -16.51 -0.01 -1.45
N TYR A 63 -15.26 -0.46 -1.39
CA TYR A 63 -14.16 0.05 -2.21
C TYR A 63 -13.66 -1.00 -3.18
N GLU A 64 -13.26 -0.58 -4.38
CA GLU A 64 -12.61 -1.42 -5.39
C GLU A 64 -11.14 -1.70 -5.02
N ILE A 65 -10.94 -2.50 -3.97
CA ILE A 65 -9.61 -2.95 -3.55
C ILE A 65 -9.04 -3.98 -4.54
N SER A 66 -7.72 -4.01 -4.68
CA SER A 66 -7.00 -4.86 -5.61
C SER A 66 -6.57 -6.22 -5.03
N GLY A 67 -6.65 -6.38 -3.70
CA GLY A 67 -6.26 -7.62 -3.03
C GLY A 67 -5.86 -7.40 -1.57
N THR A 68 -5.15 -8.38 -1.03
CA THR A 68 -4.64 -8.34 0.34
C THR A 68 -3.21 -7.80 0.40
N ILE A 69 -2.79 -7.23 1.52
CA ILE A 69 -1.38 -6.79 1.70
C ILE A 69 -0.45 -7.98 1.51
N GLU A 70 -0.82 -9.13 2.05
CA GLU A 70 -0.13 -10.40 1.96
C GLU A 70 0.14 -10.78 0.49
N SER A 71 -0.87 -10.69 -0.39
CA SER A 71 -0.68 -10.94 -1.83
C SER A 71 0.26 -9.93 -2.52
N ALA A 72 0.30 -8.67 -2.06
CA ALA A 72 1.18 -7.67 -2.63
C ALA A 72 2.65 -7.89 -2.23
N LEU A 73 2.90 -8.52 -1.08
CA LEU A 73 4.25 -8.83 -0.61
C LEU A 73 4.91 -9.89 -1.48
N ASP A 74 4.17 -10.92 -1.88
CA ASP A 74 4.65 -11.98 -2.78
C ASP A 74 5.05 -11.43 -4.17
N ASP A 75 4.41 -10.34 -4.59
CA ASP A 75 4.59 -9.75 -5.92
C ASP A 75 5.63 -8.61 -5.97
N CYS A 76 6.21 -8.19 -4.84
CA CYS A 76 7.12 -7.05 -4.76
C CYS A 76 8.59 -7.45 -4.54
N ASP A 77 9.51 -6.63 -5.06
CA ASP A 77 10.95 -6.76 -4.81
C ASP A 77 11.38 -6.04 -3.53
N LEU A 78 10.64 -4.99 -3.15
CA LEU A 78 10.95 -4.11 -2.02
C LEU A 78 9.67 -3.54 -1.42
N VAL A 79 9.61 -3.54 -0.09
CA VAL A 79 8.56 -2.85 0.68
C VAL A 79 9.13 -1.56 1.26
N ILE A 80 8.44 -0.45 1.00
CA ILE A 80 8.64 0.80 1.75
C ILE A 80 7.55 0.88 2.81
N ASP A 81 7.91 0.62 4.06
CA ASP A 81 6.99 0.70 5.19
C ASP A 81 6.85 2.17 5.65
N ALA A 82 5.65 2.71 5.47
CA ALA A 82 5.25 4.05 5.90
C ALA A 82 4.14 4.00 6.95
N ALA A 83 4.10 2.92 7.75
CA ALA A 83 3.17 2.77 8.87
C ALA A 83 3.49 3.76 10.01
N PRO A 84 2.54 3.98 10.94
CA PRO A 84 2.80 4.76 12.14
C PRO A 84 4.00 4.25 12.95
N GLY A 85 4.60 5.12 13.76
CA GLY A 85 5.74 4.78 14.61
C GLY A 85 5.49 3.52 15.45
N GLY A 86 6.49 2.64 15.53
CA GLY A 86 6.42 1.35 16.22
C GLY A 86 5.87 0.19 15.36
N GLN A 87 5.07 0.46 14.32
CA GLN A 87 4.43 -0.60 13.53
C GLN A 87 5.37 -1.28 12.53
N GLY A 88 6.39 -0.58 12.02
CA GLY A 88 7.34 -1.17 11.06
C GLY A 88 8.06 -2.42 11.60
N TYR A 89 8.40 -2.45 12.90
CA TYR A 89 8.98 -3.65 13.52
C TYR A 89 7.98 -4.81 13.57
N THR A 90 6.74 -4.51 13.98
CA THR A 90 5.64 -5.48 14.03
C THR A 90 5.34 -6.05 12.65
N ASN A 91 5.27 -5.19 11.63
CA ASN A 91 5.06 -5.58 10.24
C ASN A 91 6.18 -6.51 9.76
N LYS A 92 7.45 -6.15 9.98
CA LYS A 92 8.59 -6.99 9.61
C LYS A 92 8.56 -8.40 10.24
N LYS A 93 7.87 -8.59 11.37
CA LYS A 93 7.78 -9.88 12.06
C LYS A 93 6.56 -10.71 11.68
N ASN A 94 5.49 -10.07 11.25
CA ASN A 94 4.16 -10.67 11.17
C ASN A 94 3.50 -10.57 9.79
N LEU A 95 4.11 -9.85 8.85
CA LEU A 95 3.70 -9.76 7.45
C LEU A 95 4.70 -10.50 6.56
#